data_AF-A0A9D8WWE3-F1
#
_entry.id   AF-A0A9D8WWE3-F1
#
_cell.length_a   1.000
_cell.length_b   1.000
_cell.length_c   1.000
_cell.angle_alpha   90.00
_cell.angle_beta   90.00
_cell.angle_gamma   90.00
#
_symmetry.space_group_name_H-M   'P 1'
#
loop_
_entity.id
_entity.type
_entity.pdbx_description
1 polymer ?
#
loop_
_entity_poly.entity_id
_entity_poly.type
_entity_poly.pdbx_seq_one_letter_code
_entity_poly.pdbx_strand_id
1 'polypeptide(L)'
;MKGFTLIELLVVVLIIGILSSVALPQYTKAVEKARASEARVILKKMSDNIDLCLLNTGIYSECMNKDIVFEGFENYSGTSLAFSTNNFSYTWLFFPMATRKGGDYRLSAVSASLYPQIKGGITLPAAGVYCQGLTAKGEEICKSISGKTSIPLGESGNHIYPL
;
A
#
# COMPACT_ATOMS: atom_id res chain seq x y z
N MET A 1 20.47 -29.00 -44.04
CA MET A 1 19.67 -28.18 -43.11
C MET A 1 20.13 -26.73 -43.28
N LYS A 2 19.25 -25.81 -43.68
CA LYS A 2 19.57 -24.38 -43.71
C LYS A 2 19.58 -23.90 -42.26
N GLY A 3 20.78 -23.82 -41.68
CA GLY A 3 20.97 -23.37 -40.30
C GLY A 3 20.86 -21.85 -40.19
N PHE A 4 20.28 -21.39 -39.08
CA PHE A 4 20.29 -19.98 -38.68
C PHE A 4 21.72 -19.45 -38.69
N THR A 5 21.92 -18.23 -39.19
CA THR A 5 23.24 -17.61 -39.18
C THR A 5 23.56 -17.07 -37.78
N LEU A 6 24.82 -17.16 -37.35
CA LEU A 6 25.27 -16.59 -36.07
C LEU A 6 24.99 -15.08 -35.98
N ILE A 7 25.03 -14.39 -37.11
CA ILE A 7 24.76 -12.94 -37.16
C ILE A 7 23.28 -12.62 -36.97
N GLU A 8 22.35 -13.44 -37.47
CA GLU A 8 20.92 -13.28 -37.21
C GLU A 8 20.62 -13.38 -35.71
N LEU A 9 21.21 -14.36 -35.02
CA LEU A 9 21.02 -14.50 -33.58
C LEU A 9 21.62 -13.33 -32.78
N LEU A 10 22.77 -12.80 -33.22
CA LEU A 10 23.45 -11.69 -32.54
C LEU A 10 22.62 -10.40 -32.59
N VAL A 11 22.06 -10.06 -33.76
CA VAL A 11 21.20 -8.87 -33.91
C VAL A 11 19.91 -9.02 -33.10
N VAL A 12 19.32 -10.21 -33.05
CA VAL A 12 18.10 -10.45 -32.25
C VAL A 12 18.35 -10.24 -30.76
N VAL A 13 19.43 -10.80 -30.21
CA VAL A 13 19.77 -10.62 -28.78
C VAL A 13 20.09 -9.16 -28.46
N LEU A 14 20.74 -8.44 -29.38
CA LEU A 14 21.02 -7.01 -29.24
C LEU A 14 19.73 -6.18 -29.15
N ILE A 15 18.76 -6.43 -30.03
CA ILE A 15 17.47 -5.72 -30.02
C ILE A 15 16.68 -6.03 -28.75
N ILE A 16 16.59 -7.31 -28.34
CA ILE A 16 15.90 -7.72 -27.10
C ILE A 16 16.58 -7.07 -25.88
N GLY A 17 17.91 -6.98 -25.87
CA GLY A 17 18.66 -6.30 -24.82
C GLY A 17 18.23 -4.85 -24.62
N ILE A 18 18.16 -4.07 -25.72
CA ILE A 18 17.74 -2.66 -25.68
C ILE A 18 16.29 -2.54 -25.18
N LEU A 19 15.36 -3.33 -25.74
CA LEU A 19 13.94 -3.28 -25.36
C LEU A 19 13.73 -3.64 -23.89
N SER A 20 14.45 -4.65 -23.38
CA SER A 20 14.33 -5.10 -21.99
C SER A 20 14.74 -4.03 -20.97
N SER A 21 15.75 -3.21 -21.29
CA SER A 21 16.25 -2.16 -20.41
C SER A 21 15.19 -1.11 -20.05
N VAL A 22 14.30 -0.79 -21.00
CA VAL A 22 13.21 0.18 -20.81
C VAL A 22 11.94 -0.50 -20.29
N ALA A 23 11.67 -1.74 -20.72
CA ALA A 23 10.44 -2.44 -20.38
C ALA A 23 10.39 -2.91 -18.91
N LEU A 24 11.52 -3.39 -18.36
CA LEU A 24 11.58 -3.93 -16.99
C LEU A 24 11.15 -2.93 -15.90
N PRO A 25 11.69 -1.70 -15.82
CA PRO A 25 11.28 -0.75 -14.79
C PRO A 25 9.80 -0.37 -14.91
N GLN A 26 9.26 -0.26 -16.13
CA GLN A 26 7.84 0.00 -16.35
C GLN A 26 6.97 -1.17 -15.88
N TYR A 27 7.37 -2.41 -16.19
CA TYR A 27 6.67 -3.61 -15.74
C TYR A 27 6.62 -3.70 -14.21
N THR A 28 7.73 -3.45 -13.51
CA THR A 28 7.74 -3.48 -12.03
C THR A 28 6.82 -2.44 -11.42
N LYS A 29 6.75 -1.23 -11.99
CA LYS A 29 5.81 -0.18 -11.56
C LYS A 29 4.35 -0.60 -11.77
N ALA A 30 4.03 -1.22 -12.90
CA ALA A 30 2.68 -1.71 -13.17
C ALA A 30 2.26 -2.80 -12.17
N VAL A 31 3.15 -3.75 -11.87
CA VAL A 31 2.91 -4.82 -10.88
C VAL A 31 2.71 -4.24 -9.48
N GLU A 32 3.55 -3.30 -9.04
CA GLU A 32 3.38 -2.66 -7.72
C GLU A 32 2.11 -1.80 -7.65
N LYS A 33 1.71 -1.15 -8.75
CA LYS A 33 0.42 -0.45 -8.81
C LYS A 33 -0.78 -1.39 -8.67
N ALA A 34 -0.74 -2.55 -9.31
CA ALA A 34 -1.78 -3.58 -9.17
C ALA A 34 -1.85 -4.11 -7.73
N ARG A 35 -0.70 -4.47 -7.15
CA ARG A 35 -0.58 -4.89 -5.74
C ARG A 35 -1.11 -3.83 -4.77
N ALA A 36 -0.73 -2.57 -4.97
CA ALA A 36 -1.23 -1.48 -4.15
C ALA A 36 -2.74 -1.29 -4.30
N SER A 37 -3.31 -1.50 -5.50
CA SER A 37 -4.75 -1.47 -5.72
C SER A 37 -5.49 -2.55 -4.93
N GLU A 38 -4.96 -3.79 -4.92
CA GLU A 38 -5.51 -4.87 -4.09
C GLU A 38 -5.50 -4.49 -2.60
N ALA A 39 -4.38 -3.97 -2.12
CA ALA A 39 -4.24 -3.57 -0.73
C ALA A 39 -5.14 -2.38 -0.35
N ARG A 40 -5.36 -1.42 -1.26
CA ARG A 40 -6.29 -0.32 -1.07
C ARG A 40 -7.72 -0.80 -0.86
N VAL A 41 -8.16 -1.82 -1.61
CA VAL A 41 -9.51 -2.38 -1.45
C VAL A 41 -9.66 -2.95 -0.04
N ILE A 42 -8.68 -3.72 0.43
CA ILE A 42 -8.70 -4.32 1.76
C ILE A 42 -8.66 -3.22 2.84
N LEU A 43 -7.77 -2.24 2.72
CA LEU A 43 -7.67 -1.12 3.66
C LEU A 43 -8.94 -0.28 3.72
N LYS A 44 -9.59 -0.04 2.57
CA LYS A 44 -10.86 0.67 2.53
C LYS A 44 -11.94 -0.09 3.28
N LYS A 45 -12.06 -1.40 3.04
CA LYS A 45 -13.01 -2.23 3.78
C LYS A 45 -12.72 -2.23 5.29
N MET A 46 -11.44 -2.24 5.68
CA MET A 46 -11.05 -2.06 7.09
C MET A 46 -11.59 -0.74 7.62
N SER A 47 -11.30 0.38 6.93
CA SER A 47 -11.77 1.72 7.27
C SER A 47 -13.29 1.82 7.41
N ASP A 48 -14.03 1.28 6.44
CA ASP A 48 -15.50 1.33 6.39
C ASP A 48 -16.12 0.55 7.56
N ASN A 49 -15.52 -0.59 7.95
CA ASN A 49 -15.99 -1.37 9.10
C ASN A 49 -15.85 -0.60 10.43
N ILE A 50 -14.83 0.25 10.59
CA ILE A 50 -14.73 1.08 11.80
C ILE A 50 -15.82 2.14 11.80
N ASP A 51 -16.11 2.75 10.65
CA ASP A 51 -17.19 3.73 10.55
C ASP A 51 -18.53 3.07 10.93
N LEU A 52 -18.81 1.85 10.46
CA LEU A 52 -19.98 1.08 10.87
C LEU A 52 -20.00 0.78 12.37
N CYS A 53 -18.87 0.36 12.95
CA CYS A 53 -18.79 0.09 14.37
C CYS A 53 -19.02 1.36 15.21
N LEU A 54 -18.43 2.49 14.82
CA LEU A 54 -18.60 3.77 15.50
C LEU A 54 -20.04 4.25 15.46
N LEU A 55 -20.76 4.01 14.36
CA LEU A 55 -22.20 4.28 14.29
C LEU A 55 -23.02 3.44 15.27
N ASN A 56 -22.56 2.23 15.60
CA ASN A 56 -23.25 1.31 16.51
C ASN A 56 -22.91 1.56 17.99
N THR A 57 -21.62 1.68 18.33
CA THR A 57 -21.17 1.78 19.73
C THR A 57 -20.95 3.21 20.19
N GLY A 58 -20.66 4.14 19.27
CA GLY A 58 -20.21 5.50 19.60
C GLY A 58 -18.82 5.55 20.27
N ILE A 59 -18.17 4.40 20.51
CA ILE A 59 -16.93 4.28 21.26
C ILE A 59 -15.85 3.64 20.38
N TYR A 60 -14.83 4.43 20.07
CA TYR A 60 -13.73 4.00 19.19
C TYR A 60 -12.95 2.79 19.69
N SER A 61 -12.68 2.71 21.00
CA SER A 61 -11.90 1.60 21.59
C SER A 61 -12.56 0.23 21.44
N GLU A 62 -13.88 0.19 21.27
CA GLU A 62 -14.63 -1.06 21.07
C GLU A 62 -14.55 -1.55 19.61
N CYS A 63 -14.28 -0.64 18.67
CA CYS A 63 -14.11 -0.93 17.25
C CYS A 63 -12.73 -1.48 16.89
N MET A 64 -11.82 -1.46 17.86
CA MET A 64 -10.47 -2.01 17.72
C MET A 64 -10.42 -3.53 17.94
N ASN A 65 -11.54 -4.21 18.24
CA ASN A 65 -11.51 -5.60 18.71
C ASN A 65 -12.74 -6.47 18.37
N LYS A 66 -13.70 -5.97 17.58
CA LYS A 66 -14.89 -6.74 17.20
C LYS A 66 -15.02 -6.86 15.69
N ASP A 67 -15.07 -8.11 15.25
CA ASP A 67 -15.73 -8.55 14.02
C ASP A 67 -15.34 -7.84 12.72
N ILE A 68 -14.06 -7.55 12.53
CA ILE A 68 -13.52 -7.28 11.18
C ILE A 68 -13.25 -8.63 10.50
N VAL A 69 -14.26 -9.50 10.43
CA VAL A 69 -14.19 -10.77 9.71
C VAL A 69 -14.31 -10.47 8.23
N PHE A 70 -13.16 -10.36 7.56
CA PHE A 70 -13.11 -10.54 6.12
C PHE A 70 -13.04 -12.03 5.82
N GLU A 71 -13.75 -12.49 4.78
CA GLU A 71 -13.50 -13.81 4.21
C GLU A 71 -11.99 -13.96 3.92
N GLY A 72 -11.35 -14.98 4.52
CA GLY A 72 -9.89 -15.19 4.51
C GLY A 72 -9.14 -14.86 5.81
N PHE A 73 -9.84 -14.44 6.88
CA PHE A 73 -9.25 -14.08 8.19
C PHE A 73 -9.67 -15.05 9.32
N GLU A 74 -9.83 -16.32 9.00
CA GLU A 74 -10.44 -17.32 9.90
C GLU A 74 -9.58 -17.73 11.10
N ASN A 75 -8.37 -17.20 11.25
CA ASN A 75 -7.46 -17.54 12.35
C ASN A 75 -6.90 -16.27 12.99
N TYR A 76 -7.62 -15.73 13.96
CA TYR A 76 -7.10 -14.63 14.76
C TYR A 76 -7.40 -14.84 16.26
N SER A 77 -6.33 -14.89 17.06
CA SER A 77 -6.37 -14.81 18.52
C SER A 77 -5.25 -13.85 18.98
N GLY A 78 -5.60 -12.76 19.67
CA GLY A 78 -4.62 -11.86 20.31
C GLY A 78 -4.87 -10.35 20.19
N THR A 79 -4.01 -9.56 20.85
CA THR A 79 -4.12 -8.10 21.03
C THR A 79 -3.36 -7.24 19.99
N SER A 80 -2.77 -7.85 18.96
CA SER A 80 -2.07 -7.16 17.86
C SER A 80 -2.65 -7.58 16.51
N LEU A 81 -3.64 -6.84 16.01
CA LEU A 81 -4.37 -7.15 14.77
C LEU A 81 -3.45 -7.01 13.56
N ALA A 82 -2.72 -8.08 13.28
CA ALA A 82 -1.83 -8.18 12.14
C ALA A 82 -2.12 -9.46 11.37
N PHE A 83 -2.30 -9.33 10.06
CA PHE A 83 -2.38 -10.47 9.15
C PHE A 83 -1.49 -10.20 7.94
N SER A 84 -1.08 -11.27 7.27
CA SER A 84 -0.15 -11.16 6.17
C SER A 84 -0.65 -11.92 4.96
N THR A 85 -0.60 -11.26 3.81
CA THR A 85 -0.69 -11.88 2.49
C THR A 85 0.73 -12.11 1.95
N ASN A 86 0.83 -12.67 0.74
CA ASN A 86 2.11 -12.80 0.03
C ASN A 86 2.75 -11.43 -0.28
N ASN A 87 1.94 -10.38 -0.46
CA ASN A 87 2.41 -9.07 -0.90
C ASN A 87 2.52 -8.05 0.24
N PHE A 88 1.64 -8.10 1.23
CA PHE A 88 1.53 -7.10 2.29
C PHE A 88 1.33 -7.72 3.67
N SER A 89 1.91 -7.08 4.67
CA SER A 89 1.56 -7.24 6.08
C SER A 89 0.62 -6.11 6.47
N TYR A 90 -0.58 -6.45 6.92
CA TYR A 90 -1.55 -5.49 7.38
C TYR A 90 -1.53 -5.46 8.89
N THR A 91 -1.62 -4.26 9.45
CA THR A 91 -1.59 -4.02 10.89
C THR A 91 -2.60 -2.96 11.25
N TRP A 92 -3.21 -3.11 12.42
CA TRP A 92 -3.99 -2.08 13.06
C TRP A 92 -3.21 -1.47 14.23
N LEU A 93 -3.04 -0.15 14.21
CA LEU A 93 -2.57 0.62 15.37
C LEU A 93 -3.62 1.67 15.72
N PHE A 94 -3.43 2.90 15.23
CA PHE A 94 -4.45 3.96 15.30
C PHE A 94 -5.36 3.98 14.07
N PHE A 95 -4.93 3.37 12.98
CA PHE A 95 -5.65 3.28 11.71
C PHE A 95 -5.12 2.05 10.96
N PRO A 96 -5.83 1.52 9.95
CA PRO A 96 -5.41 0.33 9.25
C PRO A 96 -4.27 0.67 8.30
N MET A 97 -3.24 -0.17 8.32
CA MET A 97 -2.02 0.02 7.54
C MET A 97 -1.67 -1.27 6.81
N ALA A 98 -1.14 -1.17 5.61
CA ALA A 98 -0.62 -2.27 4.82
C ALA A 98 0.82 -1.97 4.41
N THR A 99 1.77 -2.69 4.97
CA THR A 99 3.20 -2.56 4.67
C THR A 99 3.61 -3.61 3.65
N ARG A 100 4.26 -3.19 2.55
CA ARG A 100 4.75 -4.11 1.52
C ARG A 100 5.74 -5.11 2.12
N LYS A 101 5.70 -6.38 1.71
CA LYS A 101 6.59 -7.46 2.20
C LYS A 101 8.10 -7.29 1.96
N GLY A 102 8.55 -6.19 1.35
CA GLY A 102 9.96 -5.79 1.29
C GLY A 102 10.30 -4.56 2.14
N GLY A 103 9.34 -4.00 2.86
CA GLY A 103 9.53 -2.77 3.65
C GLY A 103 9.69 -1.49 2.82
N ASP A 104 9.50 -1.54 1.49
CA ASP A 104 9.72 -0.39 0.62
C ASP A 104 8.74 0.75 0.88
N TYR A 105 7.45 0.44 0.99
CA TYR A 105 6.38 1.43 1.20
C TYR A 105 5.26 0.86 2.06
N ARG A 106 4.45 1.76 2.59
CA ARG A 106 3.27 1.46 3.39
C ARG A 106 2.06 2.24 2.88
N LEU A 107 0.91 1.58 2.88
CA LEU A 107 -0.38 2.21 2.65
C LEU A 107 -1.10 2.38 3.99
N SER A 108 -1.80 3.49 4.18
CA SER A 108 -2.58 3.76 5.38
C SER A 108 -3.94 4.29 4.95
N ALA A 109 -5.04 3.76 5.47
CA ALA A 109 -6.35 4.37 5.29
C ALA A 109 -6.74 5.15 6.55
N VAL A 110 -7.43 6.27 6.39
CA VAL A 110 -7.95 7.06 7.50
C VAL A 110 -9.43 7.29 7.24
N SER A 111 -10.26 6.91 8.20
CA SER A 111 -11.70 7.18 8.12
C SER A 111 -12.00 8.60 8.58
N ALA A 112 -13.10 9.18 8.10
CA ALA A 112 -13.54 10.51 8.50
C ALA A 112 -13.91 10.56 9.99
N SER A 113 -14.41 9.45 10.53
CA SER A 113 -14.83 9.33 11.92
C SER A 113 -13.66 9.27 12.91
N LEU A 114 -12.44 8.92 12.44
CA LEU A 114 -11.21 9.01 13.23
C LEU A 114 -10.59 10.42 13.26
N TYR A 115 -11.13 11.36 12.49
CA TYR A 115 -10.65 12.74 12.46
C TYR A 115 -11.37 13.57 13.53
N PRO A 116 -10.71 14.18 14.55
CA PRO A 116 -9.27 14.26 14.85
C PRO A 116 -8.92 13.53 16.18
N GLN A 117 -9.22 12.24 16.31
CA GLN A 117 -8.95 11.48 17.53
C GLN A 117 -7.48 11.03 17.65
N ILE A 118 -6.65 11.25 16.63
CA ILE A 118 -5.23 10.90 16.65
C ILE A 118 -4.42 12.05 17.28
N LYS A 119 -4.37 12.10 18.61
CA LYS A 119 -3.35 12.88 19.33
C LYS A 119 -2.01 12.14 19.22
N GLY A 120 -1.08 12.65 18.39
CA GLY A 120 0.25 12.03 18.25
C GLY A 120 1.15 12.48 17.09
N GLY A 121 0.92 13.62 16.44
CA GLY A 121 1.91 14.23 15.54
C GLY A 121 1.93 13.78 14.08
N ILE A 122 1.00 12.94 13.62
CA ILE A 122 0.78 12.64 12.19
C ILE A 122 -0.56 13.24 11.77
N THR A 123 -0.57 14.53 11.43
CA THR A 123 -1.78 15.22 10.94
C THR A 123 -2.01 14.83 9.49
N LEU A 124 -2.90 13.86 9.26
CA LEU A 124 -3.37 13.53 7.91
C LEU A 124 -4.41 14.59 7.50
N PRO A 125 -4.32 15.19 6.30
CA PRO A 125 -5.11 16.37 5.96
C PRO A 125 -6.60 16.08 5.76
N ALA A 126 -6.95 14.84 5.41
CA ALA A 126 -8.33 14.40 5.20
C ALA A 126 -8.48 12.88 5.38
N ALA A 127 -9.71 12.39 5.43
CA ALA A 127 -10.01 10.97 5.27
C ALA A 127 -9.57 10.49 3.88
N GLY A 128 -9.08 9.26 3.79
CA GLY A 128 -8.63 8.67 2.53
C GLY A 128 -7.49 7.67 2.71
N VAL A 129 -7.02 7.12 1.59
CA VAL A 129 -5.87 6.22 1.56
C VAL A 129 -4.62 6.99 1.14
N TYR A 130 -3.53 6.76 1.85
CA TYR A 130 -2.25 7.42 1.65
C TYR A 130 -1.14 6.38 1.48
N CYS A 131 -0.19 6.67 0.60
CA CYS A 131 1.03 5.90 0.41
C CYS A 131 2.20 6.66 1.02
N GLN A 132 3.01 5.97 1.81
CA GLN A 132 4.24 6.50 2.39
C GLN A 132 5.42 5.66 1.90
N GLY A 133 6.42 6.31 1.31
CA GLY A 133 7.70 5.69 1.04
C GLY A 133 8.48 5.51 2.34
N LEU A 134 8.97 4.30 2.60
CA LEU A 134 9.87 4.02 3.73
C LEU A 134 11.33 3.94 3.27
N THR A 135 11.54 3.72 1.97
CA THR A 135 12.84 3.75 1.28
C THR A 135 12.77 4.70 0.09
N ALA A 136 13.92 5.12 -0.46
CA ALA A 136 13.97 5.94 -1.68
C ALA A 136 13.24 5.29 -2.87
N LYS A 137 13.31 3.97 -2.97
CA LYS A 137 12.55 3.20 -3.96
C LYS A 137 11.05 3.24 -3.69
N GLY A 138 10.65 3.10 -2.42
CA GLY A 138 9.26 3.24 -1.99
C GLY A 138 8.65 4.61 -2.27
N GLU A 139 9.44 5.67 -2.10
CA GLU A 139 9.08 7.06 -2.44
C GLU A 139 8.73 7.18 -3.93
N GLU A 140 9.59 6.66 -4.82
CA GLU A 140 9.35 6.67 -6.26
C GLU A 140 8.10 5.85 -6.62
N ILE A 141 7.90 4.70 -5.96
CA ILE A 141 6.71 3.88 -6.10
C ILE A 141 5.47 4.68 -5.69
N CYS A 142 5.42 5.25 -4.49
CA CYS A 142 4.27 6.02 -4.02
C CYS A 142 3.94 7.20 -4.94
N LYS A 143 4.95 7.93 -5.42
CA LYS A 143 4.79 8.99 -6.41
C LYS A 143 4.17 8.48 -7.70
N SER A 144 4.63 7.34 -8.20
CA SER A 144 4.12 6.73 -9.44
C SER A 144 2.69 6.19 -9.33
N ILE A 145 2.30 5.68 -8.16
CA ILE A 145 0.97 5.10 -7.93
C ILE A 145 -0.07 6.20 -7.63
N SER A 146 0.32 7.25 -6.91
CA SER A 146 -0.54 8.38 -6.56
C SER A 146 -0.81 9.31 -7.74
N GLY A 147 0.26 9.73 -8.45
CA GLY A 147 0.16 10.79 -9.46
C GLY A 147 -0.20 12.18 -8.89
N LYS A 148 -0.35 12.33 -7.57
CA LYS A 148 -0.62 13.58 -6.87
C LYS A 148 0.63 14.10 -6.16
N THR A 149 0.62 15.36 -5.77
CA THR A 149 1.69 15.98 -4.97
C THR A 149 1.75 15.37 -3.57
N SER A 150 2.97 15.27 -3.03
CA SER A 150 3.15 14.82 -1.64
C SER A 150 2.63 15.86 -0.65
N ILE A 151 2.19 15.37 0.50
CA ILE A 151 1.87 16.17 1.68
C ILE A 151 2.95 15.89 2.73
N PRO A 152 3.58 16.91 3.34
CA PRO A 152 4.54 16.70 4.42
C PRO A 152 3.85 16.19 5.70
N LEU A 153 4.44 15.18 6.32
CA LEU A 153 4.06 14.68 7.64
C LEU A 153 4.90 15.38 8.72
N GLY A 154 4.36 16.46 9.27
CA GLY A 154 5.03 17.22 10.33
C GLY A 154 6.40 17.78 9.88
N GLU A 155 7.31 17.95 10.83
CA GLU A 155 8.64 18.54 10.58
C GLU A 155 9.72 17.49 10.25
N SER A 156 9.38 16.20 10.25
CA SER A 156 10.37 15.12 10.12
C SER A 156 10.84 14.85 8.68
N GLY A 157 10.46 15.69 7.71
CA GLY A 157 10.78 15.52 6.29
C GLY A 157 10.11 14.31 5.62
N ASN A 158 9.18 13.63 6.29
CA ASN A 158 8.47 12.49 5.73
C ASN A 158 7.34 12.96 4.82
N HIS A 159 7.15 12.29 3.69
CA HIS A 159 6.11 12.62 2.73
C HIS A 159 5.09 11.49 2.58
N ILE A 160 3.83 11.87 2.43
CA ILE A 160 2.74 10.96 2.05
C ILE A 160 2.12 11.39 0.73
N TYR A 161 1.62 10.41 0.01
CA TYR A 161 1.03 10.58 -1.30
C TYR A 161 -0.43 10.13 -1.24
N PRO A 162 -1.40 11.02 -1.50
CA PRO A 162 -2.81 10.66 -1.48
C PRO A 162 -3.12 9.74 -2.67
N LEU A 163 -3.90 8.70 -2.44
CA LEU A 163 -4.14 7.64 -3.42
C LEU A 163 -5.47 7.74 -4.17
#